data_AF-A0A814DE38-F1
#
_entry.id   AF-A0A814DE38-F1
#
_cell.length_a   1.000
_cell.length_b   1.000
_cell.length_c   1.000
_cell.angle_alpha   90.00
_cell.angle_beta   90.00
_cell.angle_gamma   90.00
#
_symmetry.space_group_name_H-M   'P 1'
#
loop_
_entity.id
_entity.type
_entity.pdbx_description
1 polymer ?
#
loop_
_entity_poly.entity_id
_entity_poly.type
_entity_poly.pdbx_seq_one_letter_code
_entity_poly.pdbx_strand_id
1 'polypeptide(L)'
;MKQLKSTIMADMKHTSDYLGLIIFKNGIYSALRANYLIQYIPGSNIYAYSSAEYNILGARCSCDTNAACMMQAELYNFQGYSISNSSTTGNVVFTSHKRRLFIIPGMMVGCLPYSSLLQSSLACFYSQSCIQQMQIFIHSFSLVSPLSSSHFQLDATVEYLLNELFIESWNEKRNFSDYFDICSPLSCTYSYDRRFNLFYMIVTIISVFGGVQMTVFLIAPFIVKIIRRCQKCKRQCNTTDNLSTEIELETNSSQSLKDRFMSFVNKMKMKLLTLNMFPYLSDITDGIYSTRVYLLSFVVGIIILVFYASISVQIRSITVYQPSLNKYERLYRRYSRTLVCPCTRPSISYSSIIDIVPHYHQVCSSDFIKDDIWLLYFSGPFPALYTFDFRVRGVGWFSLLQTLCRMSNETVTNELFVFNHMQFISSQVVPNDLFDIQTSALIRQFQQQV
;
A
#
# COMPACT_ATOMS: atom_id res chain seq x y z
N MET A 1 -13.06 4.63 -7.78
CA MET A 1 -14.06 4.04 -8.72
C MET A 1 -15.54 4.51 -8.70
N LYS A 2 -16.50 4.02 -7.87
CA LYS A 2 -17.97 4.32 -8.07
C LYS A 2 -18.36 5.80 -8.01
N GLN A 3 -17.71 6.57 -7.14
CA GLN A 3 -17.99 8.00 -6.95
C GLN A 3 -17.35 8.83 -8.06
N LEU A 4 -16.14 8.47 -8.50
CA LEU A 4 -15.44 9.09 -9.62
C LEU A 4 -16.13 8.82 -10.96
N LYS A 5 -16.62 7.58 -11.17
CA LYS A 5 -17.54 7.22 -12.24
C LYS A 5 -18.77 8.14 -12.26
N SER A 6 -19.35 8.42 -11.10
CA SER A 6 -20.50 9.33 -11.02
C SER A 6 -20.13 10.77 -11.38
N THR A 7 -18.93 11.24 -11.04
CA THR A 7 -18.47 12.60 -11.34
C THR A 7 -18.12 12.77 -12.82
N ILE A 8 -17.35 11.86 -13.41
CA ILE A 8 -17.05 11.88 -14.85
C ILE A 8 -18.33 11.67 -15.66
N MET A 9 -19.17 10.70 -15.31
CA MET A 9 -20.44 10.49 -16.00
C MET A 9 -21.43 11.63 -15.77
N ALA A 10 -21.45 12.29 -14.61
CA ALA A 10 -22.30 13.46 -14.37
C ALA A 10 -21.77 14.68 -15.13
N ASP A 11 -20.47 14.92 -15.14
CA ASP A 11 -19.85 16.03 -15.87
C ASP A 11 -19.94 15.82 -17.38
N MET A 12 -19.79 14.57 -17.85
CA MET A 12 -20.08 14.18 -19.24
C MET A 12 -21.56 14.17 -19.57
N LYS A 13 -22.46 13.86 -18.63
CA LYS A 13 -23.90 13.99 -18.82
C LYS A 13 -24.28 15.46 -18.89
N HIS A 14 -23.72 16.32 -18.05
CA HIS A 14 -23.88 17.77 -18.11
C HIS A 14 -23.28 18.33 -19.40
N THR A 15 -22.10 17.84 -19.80
CA THR A 15 -21.43 18.21 -21.05
C THR A 15 -22.12 17.61 -22.26
N SER A 16 -22.81 16.46 -22.17
CA SER A 16 -23.64 15.87 -23.22
C SER A 16 -25.00 16.54 -23.32
N ASP A 17 -25.57 16.94 -22.18
CA ASP A 17 -26.78 17.77 -22.10
C ASP A 17 -26.48 19.17 -22.65
N TYR A 18 -25.24 19.66 -22.49
CA TYR A 18 -24.72 20.92 -23.05
C TYR A 18 -24.29 20.81 -24.53
N LEU A 19 -23.56 19.76 -24.92
CA LEU A 19 -23.15 19.47 -26.31
C LEU A 19 -24.32 18.98 -27.17
N GLY A 20 -25.41 18.52 -26.56
CA GLY A 20 -26.71 18.34 -27.20
C GLY A 20 -27.23 19.62 -27.86
N LEU A 21 -26.63 20.78 -27.56
CA LEU A 21 -26.88 22.04 -28.27
C LEU A 21 -26.02 22.26 -29.52
N ILE A 22 -24.93 21.51 -29.77
CA ILE A 22 -23.89 21.91 -30.74
C ILE A 22 -23.29 20.76 -31.57
N ILE A 23 -24.09 19.97 -32.31
CA ILE A 23 -23.62 19.21 -33.52
C ILE A 23 -24.87 18.99 -34.40
N PHE A 24 -25.05 19.40 -35.67
CA PHE A 24 -24.22 19.74 -36.84
C PHE A 24 -24.99 20.83 -37.65
N LYS A 25 -24.29 21.80 -38.27
CA LYS A 25 -24.81 22.86 -39.20
C LYS A 25 -26.32 23.18 -39.08
N ASN A 26 -26.70 24.12 -38.21
CA ASN A 26 -28.08 24.62 -38.01
C ASN A 26 -29.15 23.61 -37.53
N GLY A 27 -28.77 22.43 -37.04
CA GLY A 27 -29.70 21.57 -36.31
C GLY A 27 -29.85 22.02 -34.85
N ILE A 28 -30.79 22.92 -34.56
CA ILE A 28 -31.23 23.16 -33.18
C ILE A 28 -31.94 21.88 -32.73
N TYR A 29 -31.34 21.12 -31.81
CA TYR A 29 -32.12 20.19 -31.01
C TYR A 29 -33.12 21.02 -30.20
N SER A 30 -34.41 20.83 -30.46
CA SER A 30 -35.42 21.44 -29.59
C SER A 30 -35.22 20.90 -28.18
N ALA A 31 -35.61 21.67 -27.16
CA ALA A 31 -35.58 21.27 -25.75
C ALA A 31 -36.36 19.94 -25.46
N LEU A 32 -37.05 19.39 -26.47
CA LEU A 32 -37.76 18.12 -26.46
C LEU A 32 -36.93 16.91 -26.97
N ARG A 33 -35.63 17.08 -27.30
CA ARG A 33 -34.72 16.02 -27.79
C ARG A 33 -35.11 15.37 -29.14
N ALA A 34 -35.93 16.02 -29.97
CA ALA A 34 -36.32 15.48 -31.28
C ALA A 34 -35.23 15.72 -32.34
N ASN A 35 -34.80 14.66 -33.01
CA ASN A 35 -33.64 14.62 -33.91
C ASN A 35 -34.05 14.92 -35.37
N TYR A 36 -34.53 16.13 -35.65
CA TYR A 36 -34.94 16.48 -37.01
C TYR A 36 -33.74 16.84 -37.90
N LEU A 37 -33.58 16.15 -39.03
CA LEU A 37 -32.72 16.60 -40.12
C LEU A 37 -33.47 17.70 -40.90
N ILE A 38 -32.89 18.90 -41.02
CA ILE A 38 -33.42 19.95 -41.89
C ILE A 38 -32.91 19.67 -43.30
N GLN A 39 -33.78 19.15 -44.16
CA GLN A 39 -33.46 18.98 -45.58
C GLN A 39 -34.00 20.18 -46.37
N TYR A 40 -33.09 20.92 -47.02
CA TYR A 40 -33.46 21.91 -48.02
C TYR A 40 -33.76 21.20 -49.34
N ILE A 41 -34.97 21.38 -49.86
CA ILE A 41 -35.36 20.87 -51.17
C ILE A 41 -35.23 22.02 -52.17
N PRO A 42 -34.25 21.98 -53.11
CA PRO A 42 -34.08 23.04 -54.08
C PRO A 42 -35.35 23.22 -54.92
N GLY A 43 -35.92 24.43 -54.92
CA GLY A 43 -37.12 24.76 -55.70
C GLY A 43 -38.45 24.65 -54.93
N SER A 44 -38.45 24.25 -53.65
CA SER A 44 -39.60 24.42 -52.78
C SER A 44 -39.20 25.26 -51.55
N ASN A 45 -40.05 26.19 -51.12
CA ASN A 45 -39.84 26.95 -49.87
C ASN A 45 -40.11 26.08 -48.62
N ILE A 46 -39.98 24.76 -48.73
CA ILE A 46 -40.38 23.79 -47.71
C ILE A 46 -39.12 23.20 -47.08
N TYR A 47 -38.97 23.41 -45.78
CA TYR A 47 -38.05 22.66 -44.95
C TYR A 47 -38.74 21.33 -44.58
N ALA A 48 -38.21 20.21 -45.08
CA ALA A 48 -38.71 18.91 -44.65
C ALA A 48 -38.05 18.52 -43.32
N TYR A 49 -38.88 18.17 -42.35
CA TYR A 49 -38.47 17.63 -41.06
C TYR A 49 -38.61 16.11 -41.13
N SER A 50 -37.51 15.39 -41.28
CA SER A 50 -37.54 13.92 -41.19
C SER A 50 -37.00 13.47 -39.85
N SER A 51 -37.81 12.68 -39.14
CA SER A 51 -37.37 11.92 -37.97
C SER A 51 -36.22 10.98 -38.36
N ALA A 52 -35.20 10.86 -37.51
CA ALA A 52 -34.13 9.89 -37.70
C ALA A 52 -34.64 8.47 -37.43
N GLU A 53 -35.30 7.88 -38.43
CA GLU A 53 -35.94 6.56 -38.35
C GLU A 53 -35.23 5.49 -39.18
N TYR A 54 -35.04 4.32 -38.58
CA TYR A 54 -34.48 3.13 -39.21
C TYR A 54 -35.38 1.90 -39.02
N ASN A 55 -35.64 1.19 -40.10
CA ASN A 55 -36.25 -0.14 -40.06
C ASN A 55 -35.18 -1.20 -40.37
N ILE A 56 -34.91 -2.10 -39.42
CA ILE A 56 -34.20 -3.37 -39.64
C ILE A 56 -35.17 -4.48 -39.30
N LEU A 57 -35.48 -5.36 -40.26
CA LEU A 57 -36.04 -6.71 -40.03
C LEU A 57 -37.10 -6.78 -38.89
N GLY A 58 -38.05 -5.85 -38.85
CA GLY A 58 -39.16 -5.84 -37.88
C GLY A 58 -39.01 -4.92 -36.66
N ALA A 59 -37.87 -4.27 -36.43
CA ALA A 59 -37.69 -3.28 -35.36
C ALA A 59 -37.54 -1.86 -35.93
N ARG A 60 -38.41 -0.94 -35.49
CA ARG A 60 -38.31 0.50 -35.76
C ARG A 60 -37.43 1.16 -34.71
N CYS A 61 -36.30 1.70 -35.16
CA CYS A 61 -35.42 2.54 -34.38
C CYS A 61 -35.67 4.00 -34.76
N SER A 62 -36.37 4.76 -33.91
CA SER A 62 -36.61 6.20 -34.12
C SER A 62 -35.94 7.00 -33.03
N CYS A 63 -35.11 7.98 -33.41
CA CYS A 63 -34.55 8.90 -32.43
C CYS A 63 -35.58 9.87 -31.83
N ASP A 64 -36.78 9.93 -32.40
CA ASP A 64 -37.87 10.74 -31.87
C ASP A 64 -38.63 10.03 -30.76
N THR A 65 -38.62 8.69 -30.75
CA THR A 65 -39.30 7.89 -29.72
C THR A 65 -38.35 7.27 -28.72
N ASN A 66 -37.08 7.01 -29.10
CA ASN A 66 -36.09 6.40 -28.24
C ASN A 66 -34.69 6.98 -28.48
N ALA A 67 -34.23 7.83 -27.56
CA ALA A 67 -32.89 8.42 -27.61
C ALA A 67 -31.76 7.38 -27.37
N ALA A 68 -32.06 6.24 -26.75
CA ALA A 68 -31.11 5.14 -26.58
C ALA A 68 -31.02 4.24 -27.82
N CYS A 69 -31.70 4.60 -28.91
CA CYS A 69 -31.68 3.76 -30.10
C CYS A 69 -30.32 3.80 -30.81
N MET A 70 -29.79 2.61 -31.07
CA MET A 70 -28.47 2.41 -31.70
C MET A 70 -28.44 1.14 -32.53
N MET A 71 -27.48 1.06 -33.43
CA MET A 71 -27.25 -0.06 -34.32
C MET A 71 -25.77 -0.19 -34.66
N GLN A 72 -25.41 -1.31 -35.27
CA GLN A 72 -24.07 -1.51 -35.82
C GLN A 72 -23.72 -0.38 -36.79
N ALA A 73 -22.51 0.14 -36.69
CA ALA A 73 -21.99 1.15 -37.59
C ALA A 73 -21.86 0.57 -39.00
N GLU A 74 -22.53 1.21 -39.96
CA GLU A 74 -22.59 0.76 -41.34
C GLU A 74 -22.36 1.94 -42.29
N LEU A 75 -21.76 1.63 -43.44
CA LEU A 75 -21.59 2.53 -44.56
C LEU A 75 -22.55 2.11 -45.68
N TYR A 76 -23.25 3.06 -46.28
CA TYR A 76 -24.25 2.80 -47.32
C TYR A 76 -23.88 3.43 -48.66
N ASN A 77 -24.23 2.76 -49.76
CA ASN A 77 -24.22 3.40 -51.07
C ASN A 77 -25.58 4.04 -51.34
N PHE A 78 -25.56 5.26 -51.87
CA PHE A 78 -26.76 5.89 -52.39
C PHE A 78 -26.98 5.50 -53.85
N GLN A 79 -28.04 4.74 -54.11
CA GLN A 79 -28.39 4.28 -55.47
C GLN A 79 -29.52 5.10 -56.11
N GLY A 80 -29.93 6.22 -55.50
CA GLY A 80 -31.06 7.03 -55.94
C GLY A 80 -32.31 6.88 -55.08
N TYR A 81 -33.33 7.68 -55.41
CA TYR A 81 -34.68 7.56 -54.85
C TYR A 81 -35.60 6.89 -55.88
N SER A 82 -36.40 5.93 -55.45
CA SER A 82 -37.60 5.52 -56.19
C SER A 82 -38.79 6.33 -55.70
N ILE A 83 -39.49 6.95 -56.64
CA ILE A 83 -40.74 7.65 -56.39
C ILE A 83 -41.88 6.65 -56.56
N SER A 84 -42.56 6.29 -55.47
CA SER A 84 -43.81 5.54 -55.56
C SER A 84 -44.97 6.47 -55.24
N ASN A 85 -45.85 6.69 -56.22
CA ASN A 85 -47.10 7.40 -56.00
C ASN A 85 -48.07 6.45 -55.30
N SER A 86 -48.42 6.75 -54.05
CA SER A 86 -49.51 6.06 -53.37
C SER A 86 -50.83 6.54 -53.97
N SER A 87 -51.43 5.75 -54.86
CA SER A 87 -52.69 6.07 -55.55
C SER A 87 -53.88 6.26 -54.61
N THR A 88 -53.76 5.86 -53.34
CA THR A 88 -54.83 5.95 -52.33
C THR A 88 -54.78 7.22 -51.48
N THR A 89 -53.66 7.94 -51.43
CA THR A 89 -53.49 9.10 -50.53
C THR A 89 -52.94 10.35 -51.21
N GLY A 90 -52.60 10.30 -52.49
CA GLY A 90 -51.98 11.42 -53.21
C GLY A 90 -50.57 11.77 -52.71
N ASN A 91 -50.02 10.99 -51.77
CA ASN A 91 -48.71 11.21 -51.19
C ASN A 91 -47.62 10.58 -52.06
N VAL A 92 -46.62 11.38 -52.40
CA VAL A 92 -45.38 10.94 -53.02
C VAL A 92 -44.51 10.32 -51.93
N VAL A 93 -44.29 9.00 -52.00
CA VAL A 93 -43.38 8.31 -51.08
C VAL A 93 -42.03 8.16 -51.78
N PHE A 94 -41.01 8.84 -51.26
CA PHE A 94 -39.62 8.63 -51.65
C PHE A 94 -39.08 7.41 -50.91
N THR A 95 -38.83 6.32 -51.64
CA THR A 95 -38.16 5.14 -51.10
C THR A 95 -36.69 5.18 -51.51
N SER A 96 -35.78 5.35 -50.54
CA SER A 96 -34.35 5.30 -50.81
C SER A 96 -33.88 3.86 -50.91
N HIS A 97 -33.25 3.51 -52.03
CA HIS A 97 -32.61 2.21 -52.19
C HIS A 97 -31.25 2.25 -51.47
N LYS A 98 -31.15 1.53 -50.35
CA LYS A 98 -29.93 1.42 -49.55
C LYS A 98 -29.21 0.11 -49.85
N ARG A 99 -27.96 0.18 -50.30
CA ARG A 99 -27.06 -0.98 -50.35
C ARG A 99 -25.99 -0.82 -49.28
N ARG A 100 -25.98 -1.72 -48.29
CA ARG A 100 -24.90 -1.82 -47.31
C ARG A 100 -23.59 -2.08 -48.03
N LEU A 101 -22.59 -1.23 -47.81
CA LEU A 101 -21.24 -1.36 -48.36
C LEU A 101 -20.32 -2.10 -47.41
N PHE A 102 -20.29 -1.66 -46.16
CA PHE A 102 -19.37 -2.18 -45.15
C PHE A 102 -19.99 -2.06 -43.77
N ILE A 103 -19.78 -3.09 -42.96
CA ILE A 103 -20.10 -3.10 -41.53
C ILE A 103 -18.78 -2.84 -40.82
N ILE A 104 -18.72 -1.82 -39.97
CA ILE A 104 -17.52 -1.52 -39.20
C ILE A 104 -17.55 -2.38 -37.94
N PRO A 105 -16.71 -3.43 -37.81
CA PRO A 105 -16.77 -4.37 -36.70
C PRO A 105 -16.57 -3.66 -35.35
N GLY A 106 -17.40 -4.03 -34.37
CA GLY A 106 -17.31 -3.50 -33.01
C GLY A 106 -17.88 -2.09 -32.83
N MET A 107 -18.09 -1.31 -33.88
CA MET A 107 -18.57 0.07 -33.75
C MET A 107 -20.10 0.15 -33.81
N MET A 108 -20.67 1.04 -33.00
CA MET A 108 -22.10 1.33 -32.94
C MET A 108 -22.34 2.80 -33.28
N VAL A 109 -23.46 3.08 -33.93
CA VAL A 109 -23.99 4.43 -34.17
C VAL A 109 -25.40 4.53 -33.63
N GLY A 110 -25.73 5.67 -33.04
CA GLY A 110 -27.02 5.86 -32.40
C GLY A 110 -27.48 7.31 -32.45
N CYS A 111 -28.64 7.54 -31.86
CA CYS A 111 -29.21 8.88 -31.71
C CYS A 111 -28.34 9.77 -30.82
N LEU A 112 -27.72 9.17 -29.79
CA LEU A 112 -26.77 9.83 -28.90
C LEU A 112 -25.36 9.26 -29.14
N PRO A 113 -24.39 10.08 -29.60
CA PRO A 113 -23.01 9.66 -29.79
C PRO A 113 -22.41 9.00 -28.55
N TYR A 114 -22.75 9.51 -27.36
CA TYR A 114 -22.33 8.96 -26.07
C TYR A 114 -22.75 7.51 -25.87
N SER A 115 -24.05 7.21 -25.96
CA SER A 115 -24.54 5.85 -25.76
C SER A 115 -23.97 4.87 -26.78
N SER A 116 -23.87 5.29 -28.05
CA SER A 116 -23.30 4.44 -29.09
C SER A 116 -21.78 4.24 -28.95
N LEU A 117 -21.03 5.27 -28.55
CA LEU A 117 -19.59 5.16 -28.35
C LEU A 117 -19.29 4.19 -27.21
N LEU A 118 -19.95 4.35 -26.07
CA LEU A 118 -19.73 3.51 -24.90
C LEU A 118 -19.97 2.02 -25.17
N GLN A 119 -20.95 1.68 -26.01
CA GLN A 119 -21.21 0.29 -26.42
C GLN A 119 -20.35 -0.19 -27.59
N SER A 120 -19.62 0.71 -28.25
CA SER A 120 -18.67 0.33 -29.29
C SER A 120 -17.43 -0.34 -28.68
N SER A 121 -16.76 -1.20 -29.43
CA SER A 121 -15.39 -1.62 -29.19
C SER A 121 -14.43 -0.99 -30.21
N LEU A 122 -13.13 -1.05 -29.92
CA LEU A 122 -12.09 -0.53 -30.81
C LEU A 122 -11.54 -1.59 -31.78
N ALA A 123 -12.23 -2.73 -31.93
CA ALA A 123 -11.75 -3.90 -32.70
C ALA A 123 -11.27 -3.55 -34.12
N CYS A 124 -11.98 -2.66 -34.83
CA CYS A 124 -11.58 -2.22 -36.17
C CYS A 124 -10.21 -1.53 -36.19
N PHE A 125 -9.83 -0.81 -35.13
CA PHE A 125 -8.60 -0.03 -35.08
C PHE A 125 -7.34 -0.88 -34.92
N TYR A 126 -7.49 -2.16 -34.59
CA TYR A 126 -6.38 -3.12 -34.56
C TYR A 126 -6.19 -3.86 -35.91
N SER A 127 -7.12 -3.70 -36.85
CA SER A 127 -7.13 -4.42 -38.12
C SER A 127 -6.81 -3.50 -39.29
N GLN A 128 -5.63 -3.68 -39.90
CA GLN A 128 -5.23 -2.94 -41.11
C GLN A 128 -6.28 -3.05 -42.22
N SER A 129 -6.83 -4.26 -42.43
CA SER A 129 -7.88 -4.46 -43.43
C SER A 129 -9.16 -3.69 -43.11
N CYS A 130 -9.53 -3.58 -41.83
CA CYS A 130 -10.72 -2.81 -41.44
C CYS A 130 -10.52 -1.31 -41.67
N ILE A 131 -9.37 -0.78 -41.26
CA ILE A 131 -9.02 0.64 -41.44
C ILE A 131 -9.01 1.00 -42.93
N GLN A 132 -8.40 0.16 -43.78
CA GLN A 132 -8.37 0.40 -45.22
C GLN A 132 -9.76 0.41 -45.84
N GLN A 133 -10.63 -0.54 -45.48
CA GLN A 133 -12.03 -0.56 -45.94
C GLN A 133 -12.77 0.72 -45.50
N MET A 134 -12.59 1.12 -44.23
CA MET A 134 -13.18 2.33 -43.70
C MET A 134 -12.68 3.58 -44.45
N GLN A 135 -11.38 3.70 -44.73
CA GLN A 135 -10.78 4.83 -45.43
C GLN A 135 -11.26 4.98 -46.87
N ILE A 136 -11.44 3.88 -47.61
CA ILE A 136 -11.93 3.88 -49.00
C ILE A 136 -13.25 4.65 -49.12
N PHE A 137 -14.16 4.42 -48.19
CA PHE A 137 -15.51 5.00 -48.24
C PHE A 137 -15.64 6.37 -47.58
N ILE A 138 -14.67 6.73 -46.74
CA ILE A 138 -14.63 8.00 -46.02
C ILE A 138 -13.68 8.99 -46.76
N HIS A 139 -13.19 8.68 -47.97
CA HIS A 139 -12.34 9.59 -48.76
C HIS A 139 -11.16 10.20 -47.98
N SER A 140 -10.62 9.42 -47.04
CA SER A 140 -9.45 9.81 -46.26
C SER A 140 -8.18 9.36 -46.99
N PHE A 141 -7.27 10.31 -47.25
CA PHE A 141 -5.97 10.03 -47.89
C PHE A 141 -4.82 9.84 -46.87
N SER A 142 -5.03 10.12 -45.59
CA SER A 142 -4.01 9.88 -44.56
C SER A 142 -4.04 8.43 -44.11
N LEU A 143 -2.92 7.72 -44.28
CA LEU A 143 -2.72 6.40 -43.69
C LEU A 143 -2.74 6.52 -42.16
N VAL A 144 -3.84 6.11 -41.54
CA VAL A 144 -3.89 5.84 -40.11
C VAL A 144 -3.29 4.46 -39.88
N SER A 145 -2.31 4.38 -38.98
CA SER A 145 -1.72 3.09 -38.60
C SER A 145 -2.63 2.34 -37.64
N PRO A 146 -2.68 1.00 -37.68
CA PRO A 146 -3.39 0.21 -36.70
C PRO A 146 -2.80 0.43 -35.30
N LEU A 147 -3.66 0.31 -34.29
CA LEU A 147 -3.23 0.20 -32.90
C LEU A 147 -2.44 -1.09 -32.73
N SER A 148 -1.39 -1.05 -31.90
CA SER A 148 -0.63 -2.24 -31.50
C SER A 148 -1.29 -2.92 -30.30
N SER A 149 -0.77 -4.07 -29.85
CA SER A 149 -1.40 -4.87 -28.79
C SER A 149 -1.74 -4.07 -27.53
N SER A 150 -2.92 -4.35 -26.97
CA SER A 150 -3.41 -3.81 -25.70
C SER A 150 -3.59 -4.95 -24.69
N HIS A 151 -3.55 -4.64 -23.39
CA HIS A 151 -3.93 -5.61 -22.36
C HIS A 151 -5.45 -5.80 -22.29
N PHE A 152 -6.22 -4.83 -22.79
CA PHE A 152 -7.66 -4.94 -22.94
C PHE A 152 -8.00 -5.97 -24.02
N GLN A 153 -9.13 -6.67 -23.83
CA GLN A 153 -9.64 -7.57 -24.87
C GLN A 153 -10.06 -6.76 -26.11
N LEU A 154 -9.88 -7.32 -27.31
CA LEU A 154 -10.19 -6.61 -28.57
C LEU A 154 -11.67 -6.26 -28.72
N ASP A 155 -12.56 -7.03 -28.10
CA ASP A 155 -13.99 -6.82 -28.03
C ASP A 155 -14.44 -6.01 -26.81
N ALA A 156 -13.50 -5.57 -25.96
CA ALA A 156 -13.81 -4.70 -24.84
C ALA A 156 -14.45 -3.39 -25.31
N THR A 157 -15.50 -2.97 -24.62
CA THR A 157 -16.25 -1.78 -24.96
C THR A 157 -15.49 -0.52 -24.52
N VAL A 158 -15.74 0.60 -25.19
CA VAL A 158 -15.20 1.91 -24.78
C VAL A 158 -15.66 2.27 -23.37
N GLU A 159 -16.84 1.82 -22.93
CA GLU A 159 -17.25 1.94 -21.52
C GLU A 159 -16.29 1.22 -20.58
N TYR A 160 -15.85 0.01 -20.92
CA TYR A 160 -14.88 -0.72 -20.11
C TYR A 160 -13.54 0.01 -20.05
N LEU A 161 -13.04 0.47 -21.20
CA LEU A 161 -11.80 1.26 -21.28
C LEU A 161 -11.94 2.55 -20.45
N LEU A 162 -13.06 3.26 -20.53
CA LEU A 162 -13.34 4.46 -19.75
C LEU A 162 -13.41 4.18 -18.26
N ASN A 163 -13.98 3.04 -17.83
CA ASN A 163 -14.01 2.67 -16.41
C ASN A 163 -12.59 2.45 -15.85
N GLU A 164 -11.63 2.05 -16.70
CA GLU A 164 -10.21 1.95 -16.38
C GLU A 164 -9.42 3.21 -16.79
N LEU A 165 -10.12 4.33 -17.08
CA LEU A 165 -9.57 5.63 -17.50
C LEU A 165 -8.60 5.54 -18.70
N PHE A 166 -8.81 4.55 -19.57
CA PHE A 166 -7.91 4.22 -20.67
C PHE A 166 -6.47 3.97 -20.21
N ILE A 167 -6.23 3.49 -18.99
CA ILE A 167 -4.87 3.21 -18.50
C ILE A 167 -4.51 1.78 -18.86
N GLU A 168 -3.37 1.60 -19.55
CA GLU A 168 -2.82 0.29 -19.90
C GLU A 168 -1.94 -0.26 -18.78
N SER A 169 -1.16 0.60 -18.15
CA SER A 169 -0.28 0.22 -17.05
C SER A 169 0.14 1.43 -16.21
N TRP A 170 0.54 1.15 -14.97
CA TRP A 170 1.11 2.12 -14.06
C TRP A 170 2.63 1.87 -13.95
N ASN A 171 3.43 2.85 -14.33
CA ASN A 171 4.87 2.80 -14.10
C ASN A 171 5.18 3.47 -12.77
N GLU A 172 5.52 2.65 -11.77
CA GLU A 172 5.78 3.11 -10.41
C GLU A 172 7.27 3.00 -10.08
N LYS A 173 7.83 4.04 -9.48
CA LYS A 173 9.17 4.01 -8.90
C LYS A 173 9.12 4.49 -7.47
N ARG A 174 9.92 3.85 -6.61
CA ARG A 174 10.09 4.20 -5.20
C ARG A 174 11.57 4.40 -4.94
N ASN A 175 11.93 5.44 -4.21
CA ASN A 175 13.33 5.71 -3.89
C ASN A 175 13.55 5.75 -2.37
N PHE A 176 13.98 4.61 -1.83
CA PHE A 176 14.35 4.52 -0.41
C PHE A 176 15.58 5.36 -0.07
N SER A 177 16.51 5.54 -1.02
CA SER A 177 17.70 6.36 -0.78
C SER A 177 17.31 7.83 -0.60
N ASP A 178 16.44 8.35 -1.48
CA ASP A 178 15.91 9.71 -1.34
C ASP A 178 15.13 9.87 -0.03
N TYR A 179 14.31 8.87 0.35
CA TYR A 179 13.63 8.87 1.64
C TYR A 179 14.62 8.97 2.82
N PHE A 180 15.67 8.15 2.82
CA PHE A 180 16.67 8.15 3.89
C PHE A 180 17.43 9.48 3.96
N ASP A 181 17.81 10.03 2.80
CA ASP A 181 18.54 11.29 2.69
C ASP A 181 17.68 12.49 3.11
N ILE A 182 16.37 12.47 2.83
CA ILE A 182 15.44 13.52 3.29
C ILE A 182 15.17 13.37 4.80
N CYS A 183 14.97 12.15 5.30
CA CYS A 183 14.80 11.89 6.74
C CYS A 183 16.06 12.31 7.52
N SER A 184 17.26 12.15 6.95
CA SER A 184 18.57 12.62 7.44
C SER A 184 18.71 12.51 8.97
N PRO A 185 18.83 11.30 9.55
CA PRO A 185 18.90 11.13 10.99
C PRO A 185 20.17 11.78 11.58
N LEU A 186 20.03 12.63 12.61
CA LEU A 186 21.18 13.25 13.29
C LEU A 186 22.01 12.23 14.08
N SER A 187 21.34 11.24 14.66
CA SER A 187 21.97 10.18 15.42
C SER A 187 21.11 8.92 15.45
N CYS A 188 21.74 7.76 15.43
CA CYS A 188 21.10 6.48 15.68
C CYS A 188 21.63 5.89 16.98
N THR A 189 20.73 5.44 17.86
CA THR A 189 21.09 4.78 19.11
C THR A 189 20.61 3.34 19.08
N TYR A 190 21.47 2.40 19.46
CA TYR A 190 21.09 1.00 19.63
C TYR A 190 21.59 0.46 20.96
N SER A 191 20.87 -0.53 21.49
CA SER A 191 21.19 -1.17 22.77
C SER A 191 21.51 -2.64 22.57
N TYR A 192 22.51 -3.14 23.30
CA TYR A 192 22.88 -4.56 23.30
C TYR A 192 23.20 -5.06 24.71
N ASP A 193 23.06 -6.38 24.88
CA ASP A 193 23.28 -7.07 26.14
C ASP A 193 24.77 -7.29 26.39
N ARG A 194 25.31 -6.66 27.44
CA ARG A 194 26.66 -6.89 27.93
C ARG A 194 26.60 -7.80 29.15
N ARG A 195 27.06 -9.04 28.97
CA ARG A 195 27.03 -10.08 30.02
C ARG A 195 28.18 -10.01 31.03
N PHE A 196 29.29 -9.33 30.71
CA PHE A 196 30.47 -9.30 31.58
C PHE A 196 31.12 -7.91 31.66
N ASN A 197 31.17 -7.36 32.87
CA ASN A 197 31.91 -6.13 33.18
C ASN A 197 32.63 -6.27 34.53
N LEU A 198 33.91 -6.62 34.48
CA LEU A 198 34.74 -6.91 35.65
C LEU A 198 34.80 -5.74 36.64
N PHE A 199 34.86 -4.50 36.15
CA PHE A 199 34.88 -3.32 37.03
C PHE A 199 33.58 -3.17 37.83
N TYR A 200 32.44 -3.38 37.17
CA TYR A 200 31.15 -3.34 37.85
C TYR A 200 31.05 -4.42 38.92
N MET A 201 31.46 -5.66 38.61
CA MET A 201 31.47 -6.76 39.58
C MET A 201 32.28 -6.43 40.83
N ILE A 202 33.49 -5.86 40.65
CA ILE A 202 34.35 -5.45 41.77
C ILE A 202 33.68 -4.37 42.62
N VAL A 203 33.12 -3.33 41.98
CA VAL A 203 32.44 -2.23 42.68
C VAL A 203 31.21 -2.72 43.44
N THR A 204 30.43 -3.62 42.86
CA THR A 204 29.26 -4.24 43.51
C THR A 204 29.67 -5.12 44.70
N ILE A 205 30.76 -5.90 44.58
CA ILE A 205 31.25 -6.70 45.70
C ILE A 205 31.72 -5.79 46.85
N ILE A 206 32.46 -4.72 46.57
CA ILE A 206 32.94 -3.78 47.59
C ILE A 206 31.78 -3.06 48.28
N SER A 207 30.78 -2.58 47.52
CA SER A 207 29.65 -1.85 48.09
C SER A 207 28.75 -2.74 48.96
N VAL A 208 28.56 -4.00 48.56
CA VAL A 208 27.70 -4.93 49.30
C VAL A 208 28.41 -5.56 50.49
N PHE A 209 29.74 -5.73 50.45
CA PHE A 209 30.53 -6.23 51.57
C PHE A 209 30.30 -5.40 52.84
N GLY A 210 30.29 -4.07 52.71
CA GLY A 210 30.04 -3.17 53.85
C GLY A 210 28.63 -3.31 54.43
N GLY A 211 27.60 -3.41 53.58
CA GLY A 211 26.20 -3.54 54.02
C GLY A 211 25.91 -4.88 54.69
N VAL A 212 26.29 -5.99 54.03
CA VAL A 212 26.03 -7.35 54.54
C VAL A 212 26.78 -7.60 55.83
N GLN A 213 28.03 -7.15 55.94
CA GLN A 213 28.81 -7.29 57.16
C GLN A 213 28.10 -6.66 58.36
N MET A 214 27.62 -5.42 58.22
CA MET A 214 27.01 -4.68 59.33
C MET A 214 25.63 -5.24 59.69
N THR A 215 24.80 -5.58 58.70
CA THR A 215 23.47 -6.15 58.93
C THR A 215 23.52 -7.53 59.59
N VAL A 216 24.41 -8.42 59.13
CA VAL A 216 24.55 -9.76 59.71
C VAL A 216 25.15 -9.70 61.12
N PHE A 217 26.08 -8.76 61.37
CA PHE A 217 26.65 -8.54 62.70
C PHE A 217 25.57 -8.13 63.72
N LEU A 218 24.65 -7.25 63.32
CA LEU A 218 23.56 -6.81 64.18
C LEU A 218 22.53 -7.94 64.43
N ILE A 219 22.17 -8.71 63.41
CA ILE A 219 21.05 -9.68 63.47
C ILE A 219 21.48 -11.02 64.10
N ALA A 220 22.72 -11.47 63.93
CA ALA A 220 23.21 -12.75 64.44
C ALA A 220 22.94 -13.00 65.94
N PRO A 221 23.22 -12.06 66.88
CA PRO A 221 22.91 -12.27 68.29
C PRO A 221 21.41 -12.31 68.59
N PHE A 222 20.57 -11.61 67.81
CA PHE A 222 19.11 -11.71 67.94
C PHE A 222 18.60 -13.08 67.50
N ILE A 223 19.09 -13.60 66.37
CA ILE A 223 18.73 -14.94 65.88
C ILE A 223 19.11 -16.00 66.93
N VAL A 224 20.31 -15.95 67.50
CA VAL A 224 20.73 -16.92 68.52
C VAL A 224 19.88 -16.82 69.78
N LYS A 225 19.55 -15.60 70.24
CA LYS A 225 18.61 -15.41 71.35
C LYS A 225 17.24 -16.01 71.08
N ILE A 226 16.70 -15.86 69.86
CA ILE A 226 15.41 -16.44 69.45
C ILE A 226 15.50 -17.97 69.39
N ILE A 227 16.54 -18.52 68.73
CA ILE A 227 16.76 -19.98 68.64
C ILE A 227 16.86 -20.59 70.03
N ARG A 228 17.61 -19.96 70.96
CA ARG A 228 17.69 -20.44 72.34
C ARG A 228 16.37 -20.35 73.08
N ARG A 229 15.58 -19.30 72.85
CA ARG A 229 14.22 -19.19 73.40
C ARG A 229 13.34 -20.36 72.93
N CYS A 230 13.37 -20.66 71.63
CA CYS A 230 12.66 -21.80 71.06
C CYS A 230 13.19 -23.15 71.55
N GLN A 231 14.51 -23.33 71.68
CA GLN A 231 15.13 -24.54 72.21
C GLN A 231 14.84 -24.76 73.69
N LYS A 232 14.75 -23.70 74.50
CA LYS A 232 14.29 -23.79 75.90
C LYS A 232 12.84 -24.28 75.96
N CYS A 233 11.95 -23.75 75.11
CA CYS A 233 10.58 -24.26 74.99
C CYS A 233 10.53 -25.71 74.48
N LYS A 234 11.44 -26.13 73.59
CA LYS A 234 11.49 -27.49 73.03
C LYS A 234 12.11 -28.53 73.97
N ARG A 235 13.12 -28.15 74.77
CA ARG A 235 13.75 -29.01 75.81
C ARG A 235 12.79 -29.32 76.95
N GLN A 236 11.79 -28.48 77.19
CA GLN A 236 10.73 -28.77 78.15
C GLN A 236 9.79 -29.90 77.69
N CYS A 237 9.85 -30.31 76.42
CA CYS A 237 9.00 -31.37 75.85
C CYS A 237 9.72 -32.69 75.56
N ASN A 238 11.06 -32.75 75.58
CA ASN A 238 11.81 -33.98 75.24
C ASN A 238 12.84 -34.32 76.34
N THR A 239 12.38 -34.98 77.40
CA THR A 239 13.26 -35.70 78.34
C THR A 239 12.96 -37.19 78.23
N THR A 240 13.63 -37.87 77.30
CA THR A 240 13.81 -39.32 77.40
C THR A 240 15.04 -39.80 76.62
N ASP A 241 15.86 -40.55 77.35
CA ASP A 241 16.77 -41.64 76.97
C ASP A 241 18.18 -41.37 76.38
N ASN A 242 19.16 -41.67 77.26
CA ASN A 242 20.20 -42.74 77.19
C ASN A 242 21.22 -42.71 76.03
N LEU A 243 22.43 -43.27 76.11
CA LEU A 243 23.40 -43.73 77.11
C LEU A 243 24.56 -44.29 76.26
N SER A 244 25.80 -43.91 76.59
CA SER A 244 27.10 -44.57 76.26
C SER A 244 27.44 -44.81 74.76
N THR A 245 28.67 -45.03 74.28
CA THR A 245 30.00 -45.32 74.84
C THR A 245 31.03 -45.10 73.72
N GLU A 246 32.28 -44.84 74.08
CA GLU A 246 33.46 -44.80 73.19
C GLU A 246 33.81 -46.18 72.59
N ILE A 247 34.60 -46.20 71.50
CA ILE A 247 35.83 -47.00 71.32
C ILE A 247 36.62 -46.39 70.14
N GLU A 248 37.87 -46.04 70.41
CA GLU A 248 38.90 -45.70 69.42
C GLU A 248 39.62 -46.96 68.93
N LEU A 249 40.03 -46.98 67.67
CA LEU A 249 41.00 -47.93 67.15
C LEU A 249 41.91 -47.23 66.13
N GLU A 250 43.17 -47.01 66.54
CA GLU A 250 44.23 -46.40 65.74
C GLU A 250 44.76 -47.36 64.68
N THR A 251 45.01 -46.86 63.47
CA THR A 251 45.95 -47.48 62.53
C THR A 251 46.83 -46.41 61.86
N ASN A 252 48.14 -46.60 62.00
CA ASN A 252 49.19 -45.73 61.50
C ASN A 252 49.46 -45.95 60.00
N SER A 253 49.68 -44.86 59.24
CA SER A 253 50.87 -44.73 58.37
C SER A 253 50.90 -43.46 57.49
N SER A 254 52.06 -42.80 57.54
CA SER A 254 52.71 -41.99 56.48
C SER A 254 52.12 -40.62 56.09
N GLN A 255 52.35 -39.56 56.87
CA GLN A 255 51.90 -38.22 56.48
C GLN A 255 52.83 -37.04 56.84
N SER A 256 54.14 -37.08 56.56
CA SER A 256 55.05 -35.94 56.85
C SER A 256 54.62 -34.55 56.31
N LEU A 257 53.91 -34.47 55.17
CA LEU A 257 53.31 -33.23 54.64
C LEU A 257 51.83 -33.04 55.01
N LYS A 258 51.06 -34.12 54.99
CA LYS A 258 49.65 -34.07 55.40
C LYS A 258 49.51 -33.81 56.90
N ASP A 259 50.43 -34.22 57.76
CA ASP A 259 50.45 -33.96 59.21
C ASP A 259 50.80 -32.50 59.49
N ARG A 260 51.66 -31.87 58.68
CA ARG A 260 51.89 -30.42 58.76
C ARG A 260 50.66 -29.64 58.31
N PHE A 261 50.05 -30.04 57.20
CA PHE A 261 48.79 -29.45 56.73
C PHE A 261 47.65 -29.70 57.73
N MET A 262 47.51 -30.90 58.27
CA MET A 262 46.51 -31.27 59.27
C MET A 262 46.77 -30.60 60.61
N SER A 263 48.03 -30.38 61.02
CA SER A 263 48.35 -29.59 62.21
C SER A 263 48.02 -28.11 62.02
N PHE A 264 48.22 -27.55 60.82
CA PHE A 264 47.83 -26.18 60.49
C PHE A 264 46.31 -26.04 60.39
N VAL A 265 45.66 -26.99 59.72
CA VAL A 265 44.20 -27.11 59.64
C VAL A 265 43.62 -27.31 61.03
N ASN A 266 44.21 -28.13 61.90
CA ASN A 266 43.77 -28.35 63.28
C ASN A 266 44.01 -27.11 64.15
N LYS A 267 45.14 -26.40 64.02
CA LYS A 267 45.39 -25.12 64.71
C LYS A 267 44.39 -24.04 64.26
N MET A 268 44.12 -23.95 62.96
CA MET A 268 43.10 -23.06 62.40
C MET A 268 41.70 -23.48 62.87
N LYS A 269 41.38 -24.76 62.84
CA LYS A 269 40.10 -25.33 63.31
C LYS A 269 39.88 -25.03 64.78
N MET A 270 40.89 -25.19 65.64
CA MET A 270 40.79 -24.85 67.06
C MET A 270 40.60 -23.35 67.27
N LYS A 271 41.37 -22.49 66.58
CA LYS A 271 41.14 -21.03 66.62
C LYS A 271 39.77 -20.63 66.09
N LEU A 272 39.23 -21.32 65.09
CA LEU A 272 37.91 -21.08 64.52
C LEU A 272 36.79 -21.57 65.44
N LEU A 273 37.01 -22.67 66.16
CA LEU A 273 36.07 -23.27 67.12
C LEU A 273 35.92 -22.44 68.39
N THR A 274 37.00 -21.77 68.82
CA THR A 274 37.02 -20.87 69.99
C THR A 274 36.79 -19.40 69.62
N LEU A 275 36.56 -19.10 68.34
CA LEU A 275 36.36 -17.72 67.89
C LEU A 275 35.02 -17.18 68.44
N ASN A 276 35.10 -16.06 69.14
CA ASN A 276 33.95 -15.30 69.59
C ASN A 276 34.08 -13.84 69.13
N MET A 277 33.40 -13.48 68.04
CA MET A 277 33.34 -12.10 67.53
C MET A 277 32.39 -11.20 68.34
N PHE A 278 31.67 -11.76 69.31
CA PHE A 278 30.72 -11.05 70.17
C PHE A 278 31.10 -11.23 71.67
N PRO A 279 32.29 -10.76 72.09
CA PRO A 279 32.79 -10.96 73.46
C PRO A 279 32.01 -10.17 74.52
N TYR A 280 31.20 -9.20 74.10
CA TYR A 280 30.39 -8.35 74.96
C TYR A 280 29.10 -9.02 75.46
N LEU A 281 28.76 -10.20 74.93
CA LEU A 281 27.61 -10.97 75.40
C LEU A 281 27.94 -11.64 76.75
N SER A 282 27.00 -11.59 77.69
CA SER A 282 27.17 -12.13 79.05
C SER A 282 27.43 -13.63 79.10
N ASP A 283 26.96 -14.37 78.10
CA ASP A 283 27.21 -15.81 77.98
C ASP A 283 28.20 -16.05 76.82
N ILE A 284 29.37 -16.59 77.18
CA ILE A 284 30.45 -16.92 76.23
C ILE A 284 29.94 -17.89 75.14
N THR A 285 29.05 -18.81 75.51
CA THR A 285 28.49 -19.77 74.56
C THR A 285 27.57 -19.07 73.56
N ASP A 286 26.79 -18.06 73.99
CA ASP A 286 25.97 -17.22 73.09
C ASP A 286 26.83 -16.49 72.06
N GLY A 287 27.99 -15.99 72.49
CA GLY A 287 28.96 -15.33 71.60
C GLY A 287 29.53 -16.28 70.55
N ILE A 288 29.91 -17.51 70.94
CA ILE A 288 30.43 -18.52 70.00
C ILE A 288 29.35 -18.95 69.00
N TYR A 289 28.10 -19.20 69.43
CA TYR A 289 27.02 -19.55 68.51
C TYR A 289 26.65 -18.39 67.57
N SER A 290 26.65 -17.16 68.07
CA SER A 290 26.39 -15.96 67.25
C SER A 290 27.48 -15.77 66.20
N THR A 291 28.72 -16.07 66.54
CA THR A 291 29.86 -16.06 65.61
C THR A 291 29.69 -17.10 64.50
N ARG A 292 29.19 -18.31 64.80
CA ARG A 292 28.93 -19.36 63.80
C ARG A 292 27.77 -19.00 62.87
N VAL A 293 26.67 -18.49 63.41
CA VAL A 293 25.52 -18.01 62.62
C VAL A 293 25.95 -16.85 61.73
N TYR A 294 26.72 -15.89 62.26
CA TYR A 294 27.28 -14.79 61.50
C TYR A 294 28.11 -15.28 60.30
N LEU A 295 29.08 -16.17 60.52
CA LEU A 295 29.94 -16.69 59.44
C LEU A 295 29.15 -17.47 58.38
N LEU A 296 28.20 -18.31 58.80
CA LEU A 296 27.35 -19.07 57.87
C LEU A 296 26.48 -18.14 57.03
N SER A 297 25.78 -17.20 57.66
CA SER A 297 24.93 -16.22 56.98
C SER A 297 25.74 -15.32 56.04
N PHE A 298 26.96 -14.95 56.43
CA PHE A 298 27.86 -14.16 55.59
C PHE A 298 28.29 -14.91 54.33
N VAL A 299 28.68 -16.19 54.46
CA VAL A 299 29.05 -17.03 53.30
C VAL A 299 27.87 -17.25 52.37
N VAL A 300 26.68 -17.57 52.90
CA VAL A 300 25.46 -17.73 52.10
C VAL A 300 25.09 -16.44 51.38
N GLY A 301 25.20 -15.29 52.05
CA GLY A 301 24.97 -13.97 51.46
C GLY A 301 25.91 -13.70 50.28
N ILE A 302 27.21 -13.99 50.44
CA ILE A 302 28.19 -13.85 49.35
C ILE A 302 27.84 -14.76 48.16
N ILE A 303 27.46 -16.02 48.41
CA ILE A 303 27.10 -16.96 47.33
C ILE A 303 25.90 -16.45 46.52
N ILE A 304 24.85 -15.99 47.21
CA ILE A 304 23.65 -15.44 46.56
C ILE A 304 24.01 -14.21 45.70
N LEU A 305 24.87 -13.33 46.21
CA LEU A 305 25.30 -12.13 45.50
C LEU A 305 26.13 -12.45 44.26
N VAL A 306 27.07 -13.40 44.36
CA VAL A 306 27.87 -13.86 43.21
C VAL A 306 26.95 -14.45 42.14
N PHE A 307 25.96 -15.26 42.54
CA PHE A 307 24.99 -15.84 41.62
C PHE A 307 24.12 -14.76 40.95
N TYR A 308 23.58 -13.81 41.73
CA TYR A 308 22.80 -12.69 41.23
C TYR A 308 23.60 -11.83 40.23
N ALA A 309 24.83 -11.45 40.61
CA ALA A 309 25.70 -10.64 39.78
C ALA A 309 26.08 -11.36 38.47
N SER A 310 26.28 -12.69 38.52
CA SER A 310 26.58 -13.52 37.35
C SER A 310 25.41 -13.64 36.37
N ILE A 311 24.18 -13.52 36.85
CA ILE A 311 22.96 -13.61 36.03
C ILE A 311 22.51 -12.24 35.51
N SER A 312 22.87 -11.16 36.19
CA SER A 312 22.46 -9.81 35.79
C SER A 312 23.03 -9.41 34.42
N VAL A 313 22.15 -9.07 33.48
CA VAL A 313 22.52 -8.56 32.15
C VAL A 313 22.50 -7.04 32.17
N GLN A 314 23.58 -6.41 31.69
CA GLN A 314 23.64 -4.96 31.56
C GLN A 314 23.31 -4.52 30.15
N ILE A 315 22.33 -3.62 30.01
CA ILE A 315 22.02 -3.00 28.72
C ILE A 315 23.01 -1.85 28.49
N ARG A 316 23.76 -1.90 27.39
CA ARG A 316 24.64 -0.81 26.95
C ARG A 316 24.05 -0.18 25.69
N SER A 317 23.91 1.14 25.70
CA SER A 317 23.50 1.92 24.52
C SER A 317 24.72 2.56 23.86
N ILE A 318 24.78 2.50 22.53
CA ILE A 318 25.77 3.19 21.70
C ILE A 318 25.04 4.14 20.76
N THR A 319 25.53 5.37 20.66
CA THR A 319 25.03 6.39 19.74
C THR A 319 26.02 6.60 18.61
N VAL A 320 25.53 6.59 17.38
CA VAL A 320 26.27 6.86 16.15
C VAL A 320 25.72 8.15 15.55
N TYR A 321 26.56 9.15 15.39
CA TYR A 321 26.18 10.43 14.80
C TYR A 321 26.22 10.37 13.26
N GLN A 322 25.26 11.03 12.61
CA GLN A 322 25.15 11.18 11.15
C GLN A 322 25.48 9.90 10.36
N PRO A 323 24.71 8.81 10.55
CA PRO A 323 25.01 7.55 9.88
C PRO A 323 24.69 7.64 8.38
N SER A 324 25.63 7.20 7.54
CA SER A 324 25.35 6.92 6.12
C SER A 324 24.31 5.79 5.98
N LEU A 325 23.59 5.73 4.85
CA LEU A 325 22.61 4.68 4.55
C LEU A 325 23.15 3.25 4.78
N ASN A 326 24.32 2.91 4.22
CA ASN A 326 24.94 1.59 4.41
C ASN A 326 25.28 1.30 5.89
N LYS A 327 25.65 2.34 6.66
CA LYS A 327 25.90 2.20 8.09
C LYS A 327 24.61 1.91 8.85
N TYR A 328 23.52 2.62 8.52
CA TYR A 328 22.19 2.35 9.06
C TYR A 328 21.75 0.92 8.75
N GLU A 329 21.83 0.47 7.49
CA GLU A 329 21.42 -0.88 7.08
C GLU A 329 22.19 -1.97 7.84
N ARG A 330 23.51 -1.81 8.00
CA ARG A 330 24.35 -2.73 8.78
C ARG A 330 23.93 -2.78 10.25
N LEU A 331 23.62 -1.63 10.85
CA LEU A 331 23.15 -1.56 12.23
C LEU A 331 21.76 -2.19 12.37
N TYR A 332 20.85 -1.93 11.43
CA TYR A 332 19.49 -2.47 11.45
C TYR A 332 19.51 -3.99 11.33
N ARG A 333 20.33 -4.55 10.44
CA ARG A 333 20.50 -6.02 10.33
C ARG A 333 20.95 -6.68 11.63
N ARG A 334 21.71 -5.98 12.48
CA ARG A 334 22.27 -6.54 13.72
C ARG A 334 21.45 -6.21 14.98
N TYR A 335 20.79 -5.06 15.00
CA TYR A 335 20.13 -4.49 16.18
C TYR A 335 18.70 -4.00 15.88
N SER A 336 18.00 -4.62 14.93
CA SER A 336 16.67 -4.19 14.46
C SER A 336 15.66 -3.89 15.57
N ARG A 337 15.70 -4.65 16.68
CA ARG A 337 14.77 -4.50 17.81
C ARG A 337 15.03 -3.28 18.70
N THR A 338 16.26 -2.78 18.73
CA THR A 338 16.68 -1.73 19.68
C THR A 338 17.26 -0.50 18.99
N LEU A 339 17.47 -0.55 17.66
CA LEU A 339 17.95 0.57 16.87
C LEU A 339 16.85 1.62 16.72
N VAL A 340 17.15 2.83 17.17
CA VAL A 340 16.27 4.00 17.07
C VAL A 340 17.04 5.11 16.36
N CYS A 341 16.49 5.57 15.24
CA CYS A 341 17.09 6.61 14.40
C CYS A 341 16.03 7.70 14.14
N PRO A 342 15.96 8.76 14.94
CA PRO A 342 14.97 9.83 14.74
C PRO A 342 15.21 10.56 13.42
N CYS A 343 14.15 10.81 12.64
CA CYS A 343 14.21 11.64 11.44
C CYS A 343 14.28 13.13 11.83
N THR A 344 15.06 13.92 11.10
CA THR A 344 15.03 15.38 11.21
C THR A 344 13.79 15.98 10.55
N ARG A 345 13.32 15.35 9.47
CA ARG A 345 12.08 15.70 8.78
C ARG A 345 11.08 14.56 8.92
N PRO A 346 10.14 14.64 9.88
CA PRO A 346 9.20 13.56 10.12
C PRO A 346 8.04 13.52 9.12
N SER A 347 7.95 14.50 8.22
CA SER A 347 6.92 14.60 7.18
C SER A 347 7.62 14.84 5.85
N ILE A 348 7.40 13.94 4.89
CA ILE A 348 8.04 13.96 3.58
C ILE A 348 6.95 13.89 2.50
N SER A 349 6.95 14.80 1.55
CA SER A 349 6.00 14.77 0.43
C SER A 349 6.16 13.50 -0.39
N TYR A 350 5.06 12.87 -0.79
CA TYR A 350 5.09 11.66 -1.64
C TYR A 350 5.85 11.90 -2.95
N SER A 351 5.73 13.08 -3.54
CA SER A 351 6.45 13.46 -4.78
C SER A 351 7.98 13.33 -4.69
N SER A 352 8.55 13.35 -3.48
CA SER A 352 9.99 13.25 -3.28
C SER A 352 10.50 11.81 -3.16
N ILE A 353 9.60 10.83 -3.03
CA ILE A 353 9.94 9.44 -2.71
C ILE A 353 9.20 8.40 -3.58
N ILE A 354 8.12 8.81 -4.24
CA ILE A 354 7.27 8.00 -5.10
C ILE A 354 7.07 8.76 -6.42
N ASP A 355 7.23 8.04 -7.54
CA ASP A 355 6.93 8.51 -8.89
C ASP A 355 5.93 7.54 -9.55
N ILE A 356 4.80 8.06 -10.02
CA ILE A 356 3.72 7.28 -10.65
C ILE A 356 3.46 7.90 -12.02
N VAL A 357 3.69 7.12 -13.07
CA VAL A 357 3.47 7.55 -14.45
C VAL A 357 2.46 6.59 -15.12
N PRO A 358 1.22 7.04 -15.38
CA PRO A 358 0.26 6.23 -16.12
C PRO A 358 0.66 6.13 -17.59
N HIS A 359 0.56 4.94 -18.17
CA HIS A 359 0.65 4.73 -19.60
C HIS A 359 -0.76 4.52 -20.15
N TYR A 360 -1.23 5.45 -20.98
CA TYR A 360 -2.59 5.39 -21.54
C TYR A 360 -2.68 4.48 -22.76
N HIS A 361 -3.92 4.09 -23.08
CA HIS A 361 -4.30 3.32 -24.24
C HIS A 361 -3.90 4.08 -25.51
N GLN A 362 -3.35 3.36 -26.47
CA GLN A 362 -2.74 3.94 -27.68
C GLN A 362 -3.72 4.76 -28.50
N VAL A 363 -5.01 4.43 -28.44
CA VAL A 363 -6.08 5.23 -29.06
C VAL A 363 -6.00 6.70 -28.64
N CYS A 364 -5.62 6.98 -27.39
CA CYS A 364 -5.55 8.33 -26.82
C CYS A 364 -4.38 9.18 -27.34
N SER A 365 -3.46 8.60 -28.10
CA SER A 365 -2.35 9.30 -28.78
C SER A 365 -2.27 8.97 -30.28
N SER A 366 -3.22 8.19 -30.79
CA SER A 366 -3.27 7.74 -32.18
C SER A 366 -3.83 8.79 -33.14
N ASP A 367 -3.58 8.60 -34.44
CA ASP A 367 -4.11 9.46 -35.50
C ASP A 367 -5.66 9.42 -35.62
N PHE A 368 -6.33 8.47 -34.95
CA PHE A 368 -7.80 8.38 -34.94
C PHE A 368 -8.47 9.56 -34.24
N ILE A 369 -7.79 10.19 -33.28
CA ILE A 369 -8.35 11.29 -32.49
C ILE A 369 -7.47 12.55 -32.51
N LYS A 370 -6.42 12.57 -33.32
CA LYS A 370 -5.44 13.66 -33.36
C LYS A 370 -5.87 14.78 -34.32
N ASP A 371 -5.58 16.02 -33.94
CA ASP A 371 -5.63 17.25 -34.78
C ASP A 371 -6.91 17.41 -35.61
N ASP A 372 -8.04 16.94 -35.08
CA ASP A 372 -9.36 16.94 -35.72
C ASP A 372 -9.36 16.44 -37.17
N ILE A 373 -8.41 15.56 -37.52
CA ILE A 373 -8.23 15.04 -38.89
C ILE A 373 -9.51 14.33 -39.37
N TRP A 374 -10.31 13.80 -38.44
CA TRP A 374 -11.62 13.23 -38.72
C TRP A 374 -12.60 14.24 -39.36
N LEU A 375 -12.44 15.55 -39.19
CA LEU A 375 -13.22 16.57 -39.91
C LEU A 375 -12.98 16.48 -41.43
N LEU A 376 -11.75 16.17 -41.85
CA LEU A 376 -11.40 16.00 -43.26
C LEU A 376 -12.01 14.70 -43.81
N TYR A 377 -11.99 13.63 -43.01
CA TYR A 377 -12.58 12.33 -43.34
C TYR A 377 -14.06 12.46 -43.71
N PHE A 378 -14.83 13.27 -42.99
CA PHE A 378 -16.28 13.35 -43.21
C PHE A 378 -16.72 14.54 -44.08
N SER A 379 -15.77 15.23 -44.73
CA SER A 379 -16.02 16.40 -45.61
C SER A 379 -16.17 16.08 -47.10
N GLY A 380 -16.19 14.79 -47.47
CA GLY A 380 -16.17 14.31 -48.85
C GLY A 380 -17.41 14.68 -49.71
N PRO A 381 -17.30 14.54 -51.06
CA PRO A 381 -18.29 15.04 -52.04
C PRO A 381 -19.58 14.22 -52.14
N PHE A 382 -19.64 13.03 -51.53
CA PHE A 382 -20.85 12.22 -51.52
C PHE A 382 -21.69 12.58 -50.29
N PRO A 383 -22.88 13.18 -50.46
CA PRO A 383 -23.75 13.45 -49.32
C PRO A 383 -24.09 12.10 -48.69
N ALA A 384 -23.73 11.94 -47.42
CA ALA A 384 -24.26 10.86 -46.62
C ALA A 384 -25.75 11.15 -46.44
N LEU A 385 -26.57 10.51 -47.28
CA LEU A 385 -28.02 10.77 -47.38
C LEU A 385 -28.82 10.03 -46.30
N TYR A 386 -28.13 9.31 -45.40
CA TYR A 386 -28.75 8.45 -44.41
C TYR A 386 -28.34 8.81 -42.98
N THR A 387 -29.33 8.98 -42.12
CA THR A 387 -29.15 9.51 -40.76
C THR A 387 -28.29 8.64 -39.83
N PHE A 388 -28.18 7.34 -40.12
CA PHE A 388 -27.33 6.39 -39.38
C PHE A 388 -26.14 5.89 -40.21
N ASP A 389 -25.84 6.50 -41.37
CA ASP A 389 -24.58 6.21 -42.05
C ASP A 389 -23.42 6.67 -41.15
N PHE A 390 -22.40 5.82 -41.02
CA PHE A 390 -21.24 6.14 -40.19
C PHE A 390 -20.54 7.44 -40.63
N ARG A 391 -20.64 7.84 -41.91
CA ARG A 391 -20.10 9.12 -42.38
C ARG A 391 -20.79 10.34 -41.79
N VAL A 392 -22.06 10.21 -41.37
CA VAL A 392 -22.79 11.29 -40.69
C VAL A 392 -22.45 11.31 -39.19
N ARG A 393 -22.38 10.12 -38.58
CA ARG A 393 -22.26 9.99 -37.11
C ARG A 393 -20.82 9.90 -36.61
N GLY A 394 -19.88 9.57 -37.47
CA GLY A 394 -18.47 9.35 -37.15
C GLY A 394 -17.79 10.58 -36.54
N VAL A 395 -18.12 11.79 -37.01
CA VAL A 395 -17.64 13.06 -36.44
C VAL A 395 -17.86 13.12 -34.93
N GLY A 396 -19.11 12.96 -34.49
CA GLY A 396 -19.45 12.99 -33.06
C GLY A 396 -18.85 11.82 -32.29
N TRP A 397 -18.71 10.66 -32.95
CA TRP A 397 -18.08 9.47 -32.37
C TRP A 397 -16.60 9.71 -32.02
N PHE A 398 -15.80 10.21 -32.97
CA PHE A 398 -14.37 10.47 -32.77
C PHE A 398 -14.12 11.67 -31.86
N SER A 399 -14.89 12.75 -31.99
CA SER A 399 -14.80 13.92 -31.10
C SER A 399 -15.07 13.55 -29.63
N LEU A 400 -16.06 12.68 -29.39
CA LEU A 400 -16.34 12.22 -28.05
C LEU A 400 -15.25 11.28 -27.51
N LEU A 401 -14.70 10.38 -28.33
CA LEU A 401 -13.57 9.53 -27.94
C LEU A 401 -12.34 10.36 -27.56
N GLN A 402 -12.03 11.41 -28.33
CA GLN A 402 -10.96 12.35 -28.01
C GLN A 402 -11.20 13.04 -26.66
N THR A 403 -12.43 13.49 -26.43
CA THR A 403 -12.84 14.13 -25.17
C THR A 403 -12.70 13.18 -23.99
N LEU A 404 -13.13 11.92 -24.14
CA LEU A 404 -12.96 10.87 -23.13
C LEU A 404 -11.49 10.67 -22.75
N CYS A 405 -10.61 10.49 -23.74
CA CYS A 405 -9.18 10.36 -23.50
C CYS A 405 -8.59 11.56 -22.75
N ARG A 406 -8.96 12.79 -23.15
CA ARG A 406 -8.51 14.02 -22.48
C ARG A 406 -9.00 14.08 -21.04
N MET A 407 -10.28 13.83 -20.80
CA MET A 407 -10.87 13.87 -19.46
C MET A 407 -10.26 12.81 -18.54
N SER A 408 -10.00 11.60 -19.05
CA SER A 408 -9.30 10.56 -18.28
C SER A 408 -7.89 11.00 -17.88
N ASN A 409 -7.14 11.63 -18.81
CA ASN A 409 -5.82 12.16 -18.51
C ASN A 409 -5.86 13.29 -17.46
N GLU A 410 -6.73 14.28 -17.65
CA GLU A 410 -6.89 15.40 -16.72
C GLU A 410 -7.31 14.91 -15.33
N THR A 411 -8.21 13.92 -15.25
CA THR A 411 -8.64 13.31 -13.98
C THR A 411 -7.46 12.73 -13.22
N VAL A 412 -6.68 11.85 -13.87
CA VAL A 412 -5.53 11.21 -13.22
C VAL A 412 -4.47 12.24 -12.86
N THR A 413 -4.22 13.22 -13.71
CA THR A 413 -3.25 14.30 -13.45
C THR A 413 -3.65 15.11 -12.22
N ASN A 414 -4.93 15.44 -12.07
CA ASN A 414 -5.45 16.16 -10.91
C ASN A 414 -5.35 15.34 -9.63
N GLU A 415 -5.75 14.07 -9.66
CA GLU A 415 -5.62 13.18 -8.50
C GLU A 415 -4.16 12.94 -8.13
N LEU A 416 -3.27 12.79 -9.12
CA LEU A 416 -1.84 12.63 -8.91
C LEU A 416 -1.23 13.89 -8.30
N PHE A 417 -1.69 15.09 -8.71
CA PHE A 417 -1.28 16.34 -8.07
C PHE A 417 -1.62 16.34 -6.58
N VAL A 418 -2.83 15.94 -6.20
CA VAL A 418 -3.22 15.82 -4.79
C VAL A 418 -2.37 14.77 -4.08
N PHE A 419 -2.19 13.59 -4.68
CA PHE A 419 -1.37 12.51 -4.14
C PHE A 419 0.07 12.96 -3.87
N ASN A 420 0.68 13.65 -4.82
CA ASN A 420 2.04 14.15 -4.72
C ASN A 420 2.24 15.13 -3.56
N HIS A 421 1.20 15.89 -3.18
CA HIS A 421 1.25 16.82 -2.04
C HIS A 421 0.98 16.17 -0.68
N MET A 422 0.49 14.93 -0.65
CA MET A 422 0.32 14.17 0.59
C MET A 422 1.68 13.86 1.25
N GLN A 423 1.62 13.56 2.55
CA GLN A 423 2.81 13.46 3.40
C GLN A 423 2.98 12.04 3.94
N PHE A 424 4.19 11.50 3.76
CA PHE A 424 4.69 10.30 4.43
C PHE A 424 5.21 10.70 5.81
N ILE A 425 4.54 10.24 6.86
CA ILE A 425 4.81 10.66 8.23
C ILE A 425 5.54 9.53 8.98
N SER A 426 6.74 9.82 9.46
CA SER A 426 7.45 8.94 10.39
C SER A 426 8.40 9.73 11.28
N SER A 427 8.34 9.49 12.58
CA SER A 427 9.27 10.09 13.55
C SER A 427 10.66 9.45 13.53
N GLN A 428 10.81 8.28 12.92
CA GLN A 428 12.05 7.50 12.88
C GLN A 428 12.30 6.96 11.46
N VAL A 429 13.56 6.63 11.14
CA VAL A 429 13.90 5.97 9.88
C VAL A 429 13.15 4.64 9.80
N VAL A 430 12.25 4.54 8.84
CA VAL A 430 11.53 3.30 8.52
C VAL A 430 12.50 2.36 7.78
N PRO A 431 12.54 1.06 8.12
CA PRO A 431 13.34 0.08 7.38
C PRO A 431 12.88 -0.06 5.93
N ASN A 432 13.80 -0.37 5.01
CA ASN A 432 13.50 -0.45 3.57
C ASN A 432 12.30 -1.36 3.26
N ASP A 433 12.28 -2.58 3.83
CA ASP A 433 11.17 -3.52 3.61
C ASP A 433 9.82 -2.95 4.05
N LEU A 434 9.79 -2.20 5.16
CA LEU A 434 8.57 -1.58 5.68
C LEU A 434 8.19 -0.34 4.86
N PHE A 435 9.17 0.43 4.40
CA PHE A 435 8.95 1.54 3.46
C PHE A 435 8.31 1.04 2.16
N ASP A 436 8.82 -0.06 1.58
CA ASP A 436 8.25 -0.67 0.38
C ASP A 436 6.81 -1.14 0.60
N ILE A 437 6.53 -1.79 1.74
CA ILE A 437 5.17 -2.24 2.08
C ILE A 437 4.22 -1.05 2.22
N GLN A 438 4.61 -0.01 2.95
CA GLN A 438 3.77 1.15 3.20
C GLN A 438 3.51 1.94 1.92
N THR A 439 4.56 2.24 1.15
CA THR A 439 4.43 2.96 -0.13
C THR A 439 3.62 2.15 -1.16
N SER A 440 3.77 0.83 -1.22
CA SER A 440 2.94 -0.03 -2.07
C SER A 440 1.46 -0.04 -1.64
N ALA A 441 1.17 0.11 -0.34
CA ALA A 441 -0.21 0.27 0.13
C ALA A 441 -0.78 1.64 -0.29
N LEU A 442 0.01 2.71 -0.17
CA LEU A 442 -0.37 4.07 -0.59
C LEU A 442 -0.66 4.15 -2.09
N ILE A 443 0.20 3.56 -2.93
CA ILE A 443 0.01 3.54 -4.38
C ILE A 443 -1.26 2.75 -4.76
N ARG A 444 -1.47 1.58 -4.15
CA ARG A 444 -2.70 0.79 -4.40
C ARG A 444 -3.96 1.52 -3.96
N GLN A 445 -3.92 2.24 -2.85
CA GLN A 445 -5.04 3.06 -2.40
C GLN A 445 -5.35 4.18 -3.40
N PHE A 446 -4.31 4.85 -3.91
CA PHE A 446 -4.45 5.86 -4.97
C PHE A 446 -5.09 5.27 -6.23
N GLN A 447 -4.56 4.15 -6.73
CA GLN A 447 -5.06 3.47 -7.93
C GLN A 447 -6.52 3.00 -7.81
N GLN A 448 -7.01 2.71 -6.60
CA GLN A 448 -8.41 2.32 -6.36
C GLN A 448 -9.37 3.51 -6.23
N GLN A 449 -8.83 4.66 -5.81
CA GLN A 449 -9.58 5.90 -5.67
C GLN A 449 -9.88 6.49 -7.05
N VAL A 450 -8.83 6.58 -7.87
CA VAL A 450 -8.87 6.72 -9.32
C VAL A 450 -9.74 5.58 -9.93
#